data_AF-A0A1H0D4M1-F1
#
_entry.id   AF-A0A1H0D4M1-F1
#
_cell.length_a   1.000
_cell.length_b   1.000
_cell.length_c   1.000
_cell.angle_alpha   90.00
_cell.angle_beta   90.00
_cell.angle_gamma   90.00
#
_symmetry.space_group_name_H-M   'P 1'
#
loop_
_entity.id
_entity.type
_entity.pdbx_description
1 polymer ?
#
loop_
_entity_poly.entity_id
_entity_poly.type
_entity_poly.pdbx_seq_one_letter_code
_entity_poly.pdbx_strand_id
1 'polypeptide(L)'
;MRAPLLTRRAALALTSTTLIGGLAACATADQDDREDDRGHRDRQTELPADEKPVLYLYPPQEATVDVELAYAGELTFTYPEPAATSTGVSWQVTASPDGTLTDAQARSYPYLFWEGVNPAPMTQTEGFVVRAHEATAFLEDKLALLGLTEREAAELITFWGPRIQTTDEALITFAAEQHAAIAAYSFTTDGEPLTPEVFIRVYLVIGDVPADPVPEQELISGPVRRGFTAVEWGGCDQRTTPA
;
A
#
# COMPACT_ATOMS: atom_id res chain seq x y z
N MET A 1 14.57 -24.22 -51.69
CA MET A 1 15.31 -25.44 -51.28
C MET A 1 14.71 -25.92 -49.95
N ARG A 2 13.74 -26.83 -49.99
CA ARG A 2 13.88 -28.28 -49.72
C ARG A 2 14.43 -28.58 -48.31
N ALA A 3 13.53 -28.97 -47.40
CA ALA A 3 13.83 -29.86 -46.28
C ALA A 3 14.32 -31.22 -46.81
N PRO A 4 15.05 -32.01 -45.99
CA PRO A 4 14.47 -33.25 -45.44
C PRO A 4 14.91 -33.57 -43.98
N LEU A 5 14.04 -34.18 -43.15
CA LEU A 5 13.96 -35.62 -42.76
C LEU A 5 15.14 -36.08 -41.84
N LEU A 6 15.06 -36.99 -40.86
CA LEU A 6 14.04 -37.91 -40.32
C LEU A 6 14.66 -38.66 -39.10
N THR A 7 13.82 -39.01 -38.11
CA THR A 7 13.78 -40.23 -37.26
C THR A 7 15.03 -40.93 -36.70
N ARG A 8 14.92 -41.38 -35.44
CA ARG A 8 14.72 -42.79 -34.98
C ARG A 8 14.72 -42.78 -33.43
N ARG A 9 13.65 -43.10 -32.68
CA ARG A 9 12.98 -44.38 -32.37
C ARG A 9 13.88 -45.55 -31.96
N ALA A 10 13.45 -46.17 -30.85
CA ALA A 10 13.61 -47.55 -30.36
C ALA A 10 14.64 -47.74 -29.22
N ALA A 11 14.47 -48.59 -28.21
CA ALA A 11 13.37 -49.42 -27.70
C ALA A 11 13.93 -50.33 -26.59
N LEU A 12 13.08 -50.73 -25.62
CA LEU A 12 13.10 -51.98 -24.82
C LEU A 12 14.36 -52.34 -23.97
N ALA A 13 14.32 -53.15 -22.91
CA ALA A 13 13.33 -53.62 -21.93
C ALA A 13 14.05 -54.61 -20.98
N LEU A 14 13.48 -54.79 -19.77
CA LEU A 14 13.43 -56.02 -18.94
C LEU A 14 14.73 -56.62 -18.38
N THR A 15 14.73 -56.86 -17.05
CA THR A 15 14.69 -58.21 -16.42
C THR A 15 14.55 -58.03 -14.89
N SER A 16 13.45 -58.46 -14.26
CA SER A 16 13.18 -59.80 -13.66
C SER A 16 13.67 -59.93 -12.21
N THR A 17 12.80 -59.81 -11.21
CA THR A 17 12.14 -60.86 -10.39
C THR A 17 13.03 -61.63 -9.40
N THR A 18 12.79 -61.50 -8.09
CA THR A 18 12.47 -62.65 -7.21
C THR A 18 11.78 -62.21 -5.91
N LEU A 19 10.83 -63.05 -5.49
CA LEU A 19 9.92 -63.00 -4.35
C LEU A 19 10.49 -63.85 -3.20
N ILE A 20 10.01 -63.64 -1.96
CA ILE A 20 9.91 -64.50 -0.74
C ILE A 20 10.02 -63.51 0.45
N GLY A 21 9.16 -63.39 1.48
CA GLY A 21 8.15 -64.26 2.09
C GLY A 21 8.45 -64.36 3.59
N GLY A 22 7.51 -64.04 4.48
CA GLY A 22 7.52 -64.50 5.90
C GLY A 22 7.36 -63.44 7.00
N LEU A 23 6.37 -63.65 7.87
CA LEU A 23 6.03 -62.88 9.08
C LEU A 23 6.94 -63.18 10.28
N ALA A 24 7.11 -62.20 11.18
CA ALA A 24 6.84 -62.24 12.65
C ALA A 24 7.84 -61.45 13.52
N ALA A 25 7.27 -60.50 14.28
CA ALA A 25 7.64 -59.86 15.55
C ALA A 25 9.05 -60.02 16.17
N CYS A 26 9.65 -58.88 16.58
CA CYS A 26 10.04 -58.59 17.97
C CYS A 26 10.60 -57.15 18.07
N ALA A 27 10.22 -56.44 19.13
CA ALA A 27 10.63 -55.07 19.40
C ALA A 27 12.11 -54.96 19.82
N THR A 28 12.79 -53.92 19.34
CA THR A 28 13.78 -53.17 20.13
C THR A 28 13.74 -51.72 19.67
N ALA A 29 13.64 -50.82 20.65
CA ALA A 29 13.82 -49.40 20.49
C ALA A 29 15.17 -49.11 19.84
N ASP A 30 15.18 -48.22 18.84
CA ASP A 30 16.31 -47.33 18.64
C ASP A 30 15.73 -45.98 18.22
N GLN A 31 16.08 -44.96 18.99
CA GLN A 31 15.65 -43.57 18.82
C GLN A 31 16.35 -43.02 17.59
N ASP A 32 15.59 -42.72 16.54
CA ASP A 32 16.03 -41.89 15.44
C ASP A 32 15.35 -40.52 15.64
N ASP A 33 15.93 -39.73 16.55
CA ASP A 33 15.61 -38.31 16.74
C ASP A 33 16.03 -37.56 15.47
N ARG A 34 15.18 -37.61 14.44
CA ARG A 34 15.17 -36.58 13.40
C ARG A 34 14.42 -35.40 13.99
N GLU A 35 15.19 -34.43 14.49
CA GLU A 35 14.74 -33.07 14.74
C GLU A 35 14.05 -32.56 13.47
N ASP A 36 12.73 -32.54 13.51
CA ASP A 36 11.89 -31.85 12.55
C ASP A 36 12.12 -30.35 12.80
N ASP A 37 13.14 -29.81 12.15
CA ASP A 37 13.40 -28.37 11.99
C ASP A 37 12.29 -27.74 11.14
N ARG A 38 11.05 -27.87 11.63
CA ARG A 38 9.96 -26.97 11.29
C ARG A 38 10.31 -25.68 11.99
N GLY A 39 11.14 -24.89 11.29
CA GLY A 39 11.45 -23.53 11.61
C GLY A 39 10.21 -22.86 12.17
N HIS A 40 10.26 -22.58 13.47
CA HIS A 40 9.41 -21.62 14.09
C HIS A 40 9.73 -20.32 13.35
N ARG A 41 9.01 -20.05 12.24
CA ARG A 41 8.90 -18.69 11.75
C ARG A 41 8.34 -17.95 12.94
N ASP A 42 9.22 -17.21 13.61
CA ASP A 42 8.79 -16.10 14.44
C ASP A 42 7.68 -15.44 13.63
N ARG A 43 6.47 -15.39 14.21
CA ARG A 43 5.43 -14.49 13.74
C ARG A 43 6.01 -13.11 13.99
N GLN A 44 6.90 -12.68 13.10
CA GLN A 44 7.26 -11.30 12.95
C GLN A 44 5.93 -10.67 12.59
N THR A 45 5.34 -9.95 13.56
CA THR A 45 4.19 -9.11 13.33
C THR A 45 4.56 -8.26 12.11
N GLU A 46 4.01 -8.58 10.94
CA GLU A 46 4.30 -7.83 9.72
C GLU A 46 3.81 -6.41 10.01
N LEU A 47 4.74 -5.45 10.00
CA LEU A 47 4.38 -4.05 10.21
C LEU A 47 3.42 -3.64 9.08
N PRO A 48 2.37 -2.84 9.38
CA PRO A 48 1.42 -2.45 8.35
C PRO A 48 2.12 -1.74 7.19
N ALA A 49 1.76 -2.10 5.97
CA ALA A 49 2.25 -1.41 4.79
C ALA A 49 1.47 -0.11 4.58
N ASP A 50 2.20 0.98 4.31
CA ASP A 50 1.67 2.18 3.66
C ASP A 50 1.38 1.83 2.20
N GLU A 51 0.09 1.67 1.88
CA GLU A 51 -0.37 1.32 0.55
C GLU A 51 -0.96 2.53 -0.17
N LYS A 52 -0.39 2.81 -1.34
CA LYS A 52 -0.85 3.85 -2.25
C LYS A 52 -1.03 5.25 -1.64
N PRO A 53 -0.06 5.78 -0.85
CA PRO A 53 0.16 7.21 -0.85
C PRO A 53 0.33 7.76 -2.27
N VAL A 54 -0.55 8.67 -2.67
CA VAL A 54 -0.42 9.46 -3.89
C VAL A 54 -0.47 10.95 -3.55
N LEU A 55 0.30 11.76 -4.27
CA LEU A 55 0.37 13.21 -4.10
C LEU A 55 0.04 13.92 -5.42
N TYR A 56 -1.02 14.74 -5.39
CA TYR A 56 -1.41 15.65 -6.45
C TYR A 56 -0.94 17.07 -6.14
N LEU A 57 -0.56 17.80 -7.17
CA LEU A 57 -0.12 19.19 -7.08
C LEU A 57 -0.96 20.06 -7.99
N TYR A 58 -1.55 21.12 -7.45
CA TYR A 58 -2.41 22.05 -8.18
C TYR A 58 -1.89 23.49 -7.98
N PRO A 59 -0.88 23.92 -8.76
CA PRO A 59 -0.44 25.31 -8.73
C PRO A 59 -1.42 26.22 -9.51
N PRO A 60 -1.50 27.52 -9.20
CA PRO A 60 -2.37 28.45 -9.92
C PRO A 60 -1.94 28.69 -11.37
N GLN A 61 -0.65 28.45 -11.67
CA GLN A 61 -0.04 28.50 -13.00
C GLN A 61 0.96 27.35 -13.09
N GLU A 62 1.33 26.96 -14.31
CA GLU A 62 2.36 25.93 -14.51
C GLU A 62 3.66 26.33 -13.79
N ALA A 63 4.22 25.40 -13.01
CA ALA A 63 5.42 25.64 -12.22
C ALA A 63 6.26 24.36 -12.10
N THR A 64 7.59 24.51 -12.13
CA THR A 64 8.50 23.42 -11.76
C THR A 64 8.62 23.36 -10.25
N VAL A 65 8.28 22.22 -9.69
CA VAL A 65 8.27 21.95 -8.26
C VAL A 65 9.20 20.79 -7.98
N ASP A 66 10.16 21.00 -7.08
CA ASP A 66 10.85 19.91 -6.42
C ASP A 66 10.04 19.52 -5.18
N VAL A 67 9.71 18.23 -5.08
CA VAL A 67 8.98 17.62 -3.97
C VAL A 67 9.93 16.68 -3.27
N GLU A 68 10.22 16.92 -2.00
CA GLU A 68 10.95 15.97 -1.17
C GLU A 68 9.99 15.30 -0.19
N LEU A 69 10.10 13.97 -0.07
CA LEU A 69 9.43 13.15 0.92
C LEU A 69 10.49 12.66 1.91
N ALA A 70 10.37 13.07 3.17
CA ALA A 70 11.03 12.45 4.29
C ALA A 70 10.08 11.42 4.91
N TYR A 71 10.46 10.14 4.87
CA TYR A 71 9.65 9.04 5.40
C TYR A 71 10.44 8.29 6.46
N ALA A 72 9.85 8.15 7.65
CA ALA A 72 10.49 7.50 8.80
C ALA A 72 10.48 5.95 8.70
N GLY A 73 9.68 5.38 7.80
CA GLY A 73 9.66 3.96 7.48
C GLY A 73 10.61 3.60 6.33
N GLU A 74 10.34 2.46 5.70
CA GLU A 74 11.10 1.99 4.53
C GLU A 74 10.24 2.12 3.27
N LEU A 75 10.73 2.82 2.24
CA LEU A 75 10.06 2.88 0.93
C LEU A 75 10.27 1.56 0.18
N THR A 76 9.18 0.94 -0.26
CA THR A 76 9.20 -0.32 -1.01
C THR A 76 9.01 -0.12 -2.50
N PHE A 77 8.30 0.96 -2.89
CA PHE A 77 8.11 1.32 -4.29
C PHE A 77 7.87 2.83 -4.43
N THR A 78 8.29 3.41 -5.56
CA THR A 78 8.03 4.80 -5.91
C THR A 78 7.74 4.94 -7.40
N TYR A 79 6.91 5.91 -7.77
CA TYR A 79 6.66 6.24 -9.16
C TYR A 79 6.18 7.69 -9.33
N PRO A 80 6.69 8.46 -10.30
CA PRO A 80 7.86 8.20 -11.15
C PRO A 80 9.12 7.92 -10.33
N GLU A 81 10.21 7.50 -10.98
CA GLU A 81 11.49 7.25 -10.28
C GLU A 81 12.04 8.56 -9.70
N PRO A 82 12.21 8.67 -8.37
CA PRO A 82 12.80 9.85 -7.73
C PRO A 82 14.32 9.77 -7.63
N ALA A 83 14.94 10.87 -7.22
CA ALA A 83 16.30 10.86 -6.68
C ALA A 83 16.27 10.50 -5.18
N ALA A 84 17.29 9.78 -4.70
CA ALA A 84 17.44 9.55 -3.26
C ALA A 84 17.97 10.80 -2.54
N THR A 85 17.47 11.06 -1.34
CA THR A 85 17.99 12.10 -0.43
C THR A 85 18.55 11.45 0.85
N SER A 86 19.10 12.25 1.77
CA SER A 86 19.60 11.73 3.06
C SER A 86 18.49 11.18 3.96
N THR A 87 17.25 11.58 3.72
CA THR A 87 16.10 11.34 4.61
C THR A 87 14.90 10.74 3.88
N GLY A 88 15.02 10.45 2.58
CA GLY A 88 13.97 9.85 1.77
C GLY A 88 14.24 10.02 0.28
N VAL A 89 13.31 10.63 -0.44
CA VAL A 89 13.33 10.74 -1.91
C VAL A 89 12.86 12.11 -2.39
N SER A 90 13.25 12.50 -3.59
CA SER A 90 12.78 13.73 -4.24
C SER A 90 12.41 13.56 -5.70
N TRP A 91 11.34 14.24 -6.11
CA TRP A 91 10.90 14.35 -7.49
C TRP A 91 11.03 15.79 -7.95
N GLN A 92 11.47 15.99 -9.19
CA GLN A 92 11.35 17.26 -9.88
C GLN A 92 10.30 17.11 -10.99
N VAL A 93 9.22 17.87 -10.91
CA VAL A 93 8.11 17.81 -11.86
C VAL A 93 7.65 19.21 -12.25
N THR A 94 7.17 19.37 -13.48
CA THR A 94 6.37 20.54 -13.85
C THR A 94 4.90 20.22 -13.57
N ALA A 95 4.30 20.93 -12.63
CA ALA A 95 2.91 20.76 -12.22
C ALA A 95 2.02 21.77 -12.95
N SER A 96 0.91 21.28 -13.52
CA SER A 96 -0.10 22.09 -14.21
C SER A 96 -1.32 22.34 -13.31
N PRO A 97 -2.09 23.44 -13.53
CA PRO A 97 -3.28 23.73 -12.72
C PRO A 97 -4.38 22.66 -12.73
N ASP A 98 -4.39 21.75 -13.71
CA ASP A 98 -5.33 20.62 -13.80
C ASP A 98 -4.89 19.36 -13.01
N GLY A 99 -3.72 19.44 -12.36
CA GLY A 99 -3.10 18.35 -11.62
C GLY A 99 -2.17 17.46 -12.45
N THR A 100 -2.00 17.73 -13.74
CA THR A 100 -1.04 16.98 -14.56
C THR A 100 0.39 17.32 -14.14
N LEU A 101 1.19 16.29 -13.89
CA LEU A 101 2.62 16.41 -13.65
C LEU A 101 3.39 15.96 -14.89
N THR A 102 4.45 16.66 -15.26
CA THR A 102 5.37 16.23 -16.31
C THR A 102 6.81 16.18 -15.82
N ASP A 103 7.56 15.18 -16.28
CA ASP A 103 9.01 15.12 -16.03
C ASP A 103 9.81 15.82 -17.13
N ALA A 104 11.14 15.87 -16.94
CA ALA A 104 12.07 16.43 -17.91
C ALA A 104 12.09 15.72 -19.28
N GLN A 105 11.49 14.53 -19.40
CA GLN A 105 11.32 13.79 -20.65
C GLN A 105 9.91 13.98 -21.26
N ALA A 106 9.12 14.92 -20.73
CA ALA A 106 7.75 15.22 -21.13
C ALA A 106 6.78 14.04 -20.99
N ARG A 107 7.08 13.07 -20.10
CA ARG A 107 6.11 12.04 -19.72
C ARG A 107 5.13 12.64 -18.71
N SER A 108 3.85 12.33 -18.88
CA SER A 108 2.77 12.85 -18.02
C SER A 108 2.35 11.84 -16.96
N TYR A 109 2.11 12.34 -15.75
CA TYR A 109 1.67 11.57 -14.59
C TYR A 109 0.49 12.29 -13.91
N PRO A 110 -0.49 11.54 -13.39
CA PRO A 110 -1.61 12.14 -12.65
C PRO A 110 -1.24 12.56 -11.21
N TYR A 111 -0.18 11.96 -10.65
CA TYR A 111 0.27 12.14 -9.28
C TYR A 111 1.67 11.55 -9.09
N LEU A 112 2.33 11.89 -7.98
CA LEU A 112 3.47 11.13 -7.45
C LEU A 112 2.93 9.99 -6.58
N PHE A 113 3.60 8.85 -6.54
CA PHE A 113 3.17 7.64 -5.85
C PHE A 113 4.33 7.03 -5.09
N TRP A 114 4.04 6.49 -3.91
CA TRP A 114 4.96 5.65 -3.17
C TRP A 114 4.21 4.60 -2.36
N GLU A 115 4.93 3.55 -1.97
CA GLU A 115 4.52 2.54 -1.00
C GLU A 115 5.66 2.33 0.00
N GLY A 116 5.33 1.90 1.21
CA GLY A 116 6.33 1.68 2.23
C GLY A 116 5.86 0.77 3.35
N VAL A 117 6.78 0.45 4.25
CA VAL A 117 6.48 -0.25 5.51
C VAL A 117 6.47 0.77 6.62
N ASN A 118 5.38 0.83 7.39
CA ASN A 118 5.28 1.74 8.54
C ASN A 118 6.31 1.39 9.61
N PRO A 119 6.89 2.39 10.30
CA PRO A 119 7.79 2.13 11.42
C PRO A 119 7.08 1.47 12.62
N ALA A 120 5.76 1.67 12.74
CA ALA A 120 4.90 1.09 13.77
C ALA A 120 3.43 1.05 13.31
N PRO A 121 2.57 0.18 13.87
CA PRO A 121 1.13 0.22 13.63
C PRO A 121 0.49 1.54 14.07
N MET A 122 -0.59 1.94 13.40
CA MET A 122 -1.34 3.14 13.74
C MET A 122 -2.42 2.84 14.79
N THR A 123 -2.64 3.79 15.70
CA THR A 123 -3.62 3.63 16.77
C THR A 123 -5.03 3.98 16.27
N GLN A 124 -6.03 3.16 16.64
CA GLN A 124 -7.44 3.37 16.34
C GLN A 124 -8.28 3.46 17.63
N THR A 125 -8.18 4.59 18.33
CA THR A 125 -8.98 4.86 19.55
C THR A 125 -10.38 5.42 19.26
N GLU A 126 -10.65 5.73 17.99
CA GLU A 126 -11.90 6.24 17.45
C GLU A 126 -12.01 5.79 15.98
N GLY A 127 -13.21 5.83 15.42
CA GLY A 127 -13.42 5.53 14.01
C GLY A 127 -14.85 5.12 13.71
N PHE A 128 -15.05 4.57 12.52
CA PHE A 128 -16.36 4.16 12.04
C PHE A 128 -16.35 2.65 11.81
N VAL A 129 -17.29 1.93 12.43
CA VAL A 129 -17.54 0.54 12.07
C VAL A 129 -18.39 0.55 10.79
N VAL A 130 -17.82 0.07 9.70
CA VAL A 130 -18.42 0.14 8.36
C VAL A 130 -18.68 -1.26 7.85
N ARG A 131 -19.92 -1.54 7.44
CA ARG A 131 -20.25 -2.80 6.77
C ARG A 131 -19.75 -2.82 5.34
N ALA A 132 -19.37 -4.00 4.84
CA ALA A 132 -18.89 -4.18 3.48
C ALA A 132 -19.80 -3.52 2.42
N HIS A 133 -21.12 -3.71 2.53
CA HIS A 133 -22.08 -3.17 1.58
C HIS A 133 -22.31 -1.65 1.70
N GLU A 134 -21.88 -1.03 2.80
CA GLU A 134 -21.98 0.41 3.06
C GLU A 134 -20.68 1.15 2.69
N ALA A 135 -19.57 0.42 2.51
CA ALA A 135 -18.23 0.98 2.34
C ALA A 135 -18.13 2.05 1.24
N THR A 136 -18.72 1.82 0.06
CA THR A 136 -18.67 2.78 -1.04
C THR A 136 -19.37 4.09 -0.67
N ALA A 137 -20.61 4.03 -0.21
CA ALA A 137 -21.38 5.23 0.17
C ALA A 137 -20.75 5.96 1.35
N PHE A 138 -20.20 5.21 2.32
CA PHE A 138 -19.44 5.77 3.44
C PHE A 138 -18.22 6.56 2.95
N LEU A 139 -17.40 5.99 2.06
CA LEU A 139 -16.23 6.68 1.53
C LEU A 139 -16.64 7.89 0.68
N GLU A 140 -17.66 7.79 -0.16
CA GLU A 140 -18.16 8.94 -0.95
C GLU A 140 -18.53 10.13 -0.05
N ASP A 141 -19.25 9.88 1.05
CA ASP A 141 -19.63 10.91 2.03
C ASP A 141 -18.40 11.50 2.73
N LYS A 142 -17.54 10.66 3.33
CA LYS A 142 -16.41 11.14 4.14
C LYS A 142 -15.33 11.82 3.31
N LEU A 143 -15.03 11.33 2.11
CA LEU A 143 -14.00 11.94 1.27
C LEU A 143 -14.45 13.29 0.72
N ALA A 144 -15.73 13.45 0.37
CA ALA A 144 -16.29 14.74 0.00
C ALA A 144 -16.23 15.73 1.18
N LEU A 145 -16.59 15.28 2.39
CA LEU A 145 -16.45 16.07 3.62
C LEU A 145 -15.01 16.54 3.84
N LEU A 146 -14.02 15.66 3.64
CA LEU A 146 -12.60 15.93 3.83
C LEU A 146 -11.96 16.74 2.69
N GLY A 147 -12.73 17.09 1.66
CA GLY A 147 -12.33 18.03 0.61
C GLY A 147 -11.67 17.39 -0.62
N LEU A 148 -11.75 16.07 -0.79
CA LEU A 148 -11.37 15.42 -2.04
C LEU A 148 -12.38 15.77 -3.14
N THR A 149 -11.86 15.93 -4.36
CA THR A 149 -12.68 15.99 -5.57
C THR A 149 -13.23 14.61 -5.92
N GLU A 150 -14.27 14.56 -6.75
CA GLU A 150 -14.83 13.28 -7.25
C GLU A 150 -13.76 12.41 -7.94
N ARG A 151 -12.81 13.03 -8.65
CA ARG A 151 -11.69 12.31 -9.30
C ARG A 151 -10.79 11.63 -8.28
N GLU A 152 -10.31 12.38 -7.29
CA GLU A 152 -9.41 11.86 -6.25
C GLU A 152 -10.13 10.82 -5.39
N ALA A 153 -11.39 11.07 -5.02
CA ALA A 153 -12.21 10.15 -4.25
C ALA A 153 -12.45 8.83 -5.02
N ALA A 154 -12.73 8.88 -6.32
CA ALA A 154 -12.91 7.68 -7.13
C ALA A 154 -11.64 6.80 -7.16
N GLU A 155 -10.46 7.39 -7.26
CA GLU A 155 -9.19 6.63 -7.26
C GLU A 155 -8.91 6.00 -5.88
N LEU A 156 -9.21 6.71 -4.79
CA LEU A 156 -9.10 6.17 -3.44
C LEU A 156 -10.11 5.03 -3.22
N ILE A 157 -11.38 5.23 -3.59
CA ILE A 157 -12.47 4.25 -3.42
C ILE A 157 -12.21 2.99 -4.24
N THR A 158 -11.73 3.12 -5.47
CA THR A 158 -11.46 1.95 -6.33
C THR A 158 -10.30 1.11 -5.81
N PHE A 159 -9.38 1.69 -5.03
CA PHE A 159 -8.31 0.95 -4.37
C PHE A 159 -8.73 0.36 -3.01
N TRP A 160 -9.31 1.18 -2.14
CA TRP A 160 -9.61 0.82 -0.75
C TRP A 160 -10.98 0.16 -0.56
N GLY A 161 -11.99 0.51 -1.37
CA GLY A 161 -13.33 -0.07 -1.28
C GLY A 161 -13.33 -1.61 -1.32
N PRO A 162 -12.70 -2.24 -2.34
CA PRO A 162 -12.60 -3.70 -2.39
C PRO A 162 -11.85 -4.31 -1.20
N ARG A 163 -10.86 -3.59 -0.63
CA ARG A 163 -10.12 -4.04 0.56
C ARG A 163 -10.99 -3.99 1.80
N ILE A 164 -11.70 -2.89 2.04
CA ILE A 164 -12.66 -2.80 3.16
C ILE A 164 -13.68 -3.95 3.09
N GLN A 165 -14.13 -4.28 1.88
CA GLN A 165 -15.13 -5.32 1.61
C GLN A 165 -14.66 -6.77 1.78
N THR A 166 -13.39 -7.02 2.13
CA THR A 166 -12.90 -8.38 2.39
C THR A 166 -13.43 -9.00 3.69
N THR A 167 -13.96 -8.17 4.60
CA THR A 167 -14.62 -8.60 5.85
C THR A 167 -16.04 -8.03 5.90
N ASP A 168 -16.93 -8.65 6.69
CA ASP A 168 -18.32 -8.19 6.83
C ASP A 168 -18.40 -6.77 7.40
N GLU A 169 -17.53 -6.47 8.36
CA GLU A 169 -17.37 -5.17 9.02
C GLU A 169 -15.87 -4.88 9.20
N ALA A 170 -15.50 -3.59 9.17
CA ALA A 170 -14.15 -3.11 9.47
C ALA A 170 -14.22 -1.80 10.27
N LEU A 171 -13.23 -1.55 11.12
CA LEU A 171 -13.03 -0.25 11.75
C LEU A 171 -12.21 0.64 10.83
N ILE A 172 -12.79 1.75 10.39
CA ILE A 172 -12.13 2.75 9.54
C ILE A 172 -11.81 3.99 10.36
N THR A 173 -10.54 4.38 10.41
CA THR A 173 -10.07 5.62 11.06
C THR A 173 -9.38 6.51 10.03
N PHE A 174 -9.66 7.81 10.05
CA PHE A 174 -8.92 8.80 9.27
C PHE A 174 -7.76 9.31 10.12
N ALA A 175 -6.53 8.90 9.79
CA ALA A 175 -5.34 9.09 10.62
C ALA A 175 -4.31 10.03 9.99
N ALA A 176 -4.78 11.14 9.41
CA ALA A 176 -3.93 12.09 8.68
C ALA A 176 -2.78 12.65 9.54
N GLU A 177 -3.02 12.94 10.82
CA GLU A 177 -1.98 13.44 11.74
C GLU A 177 -0.94 12.36 12.08
N GLN A 178 -1.35 11.11 12.30
CA GLN A 178 -0.42 10.01 12.56
C GLN A 178 0.48 9.78 11.35
N HIS A 179 -0.10 9.76 10.15
CA HIS A 179 0.66 9.68 8.90
C HIS A 179 1.61 10.88 8.73
N ALA A 180 1.16 12.10 9.06
CA ALA A 180 2.00 13.29 8.99
C ALA A 180 3.20 13.31 9.92
N ALA A 181 3.14 12.57 11.03
CA ALA A 181 4.28 12.43 11.92
C ALA A 181 5.40 11.57 11.33
N ILE A 182 5.11 10.71 10.35
CA ILE A 182 6.07 9.77 9.76
C ILE A 182 6.38 10.05 8.29
N ALA A 183 5.50 10.75 7.56
CA ALA A 183 5.66 11.13 6.16
C ALA A 183 5.47 12.65 5.98
N ALA A 184 6.59 13.35 5.82
CA ALA A 184 6.64 14.80 5.70
C ALA A 184 7.09 15.22 4.30
N TYR A 185 6.34 16.13 3.68
CA TYR A 185 6.72 16.75 2.42
C TYR A 185 7.30 18.13 2.61
N SER A 186 8.31 18.45 1.81
CA SER A 186 8.74 19.82 1.55
C SER A 186 8.68 20.09 0.05
N PHE A 187 8.45 21.36 -0.30
CA PHE A 187 8.34 21.79 -1.70
C PHE A 187 9.28 22.97 -1.93
N THR A 188 9.93 23.00 -3.08
CA THR A 188 10.68 24.17 -3.56
C THR A 188 10.35 24.47 -5.01
N THR A 189 10.45 25.75 -5.38
CA THR A 189 10.35 26.23 -6.77
C THR A 189 11.47 27.22 -7.01
N ASP A 190 12.21 27.06 -8.10
CA ASP A 190 13.35 27.92 -8.45
C ASP A 190 14.39 28.09 -7.31
N GLY A 191 14.56 27.05 -6.48
CA GLY A 191 15.47 27.04 -5.34
C GLY A 191 14.95 27.73 -4.07
N GLU A 192 13.72 28.23 -4.08
CA GLU A 192 13.07 28.88 -2.93
C GLU A 192 12.00 27.97 -2.30
N PRO A 193 11.81 28.02 -0.97
CA PRO A 193 10.75 27.29 -0.29
C PRO A 193 9.36 27.63 -0.85
N LEU A 194 8.60 26.61 -1.19
CA LEU A 194 7.21 26.70 -1.60
C LEU A 194 6.34 26.07 -0.51
N THR A 195 5.40 26.83 0.04
CA THR A 195 4.43 26.29 1.01
C THR A 195 3.06 26.22 0.35
N PRO A 196 2.43 25.03 0.25
CA PRO A 196 1.04 24.95 -0.19
C PRO A 196 0.15 25.84 0.69
N GLU A 197 -0.68 26.68 0.08
CA GLU A 197 -1.70 27.44 0.80
C GLU A 197 -2.77 26.50 1.38
N VAL A 198 -2.95 25.36 0.73
CA VAL A 198 -3.84 24.29 1.14
C VAL A 198 -3.12 22.97 0.99
N PHE A 199 -3.08 22.18 2.06
CA PHE A 199 -2.70 20.77 2.03
C PHE A 199 -3.90 19.97 2.52
N ILE A 200 -4.48 19.15 1.64
CA ILE A 200 -5.54 18.19 2.01
C ILE A 200 -4.87 16.82 2.14
N ARG A 201 -4.99 16.19 3.31
CA ARG A 201 -4.42 14.86 3.56
C ARG A 201 -5.51 13.95 4.09
N VAL A 202 -5.72 12.82 3.40
CA VAL A 202 -6.62 11.77 3.85
C VAL A 202 -5.85 10.46 3.94
N TYR A 203 -5.78 9.88 5.12
CA TYR A 203 -5.07 8.63 5.30
C TYR A 203 -5.98 7.63 6.02
N LEU A 204 -6.30 6.51 5.37
CA LEU A 204 -7.19 5.49 5.91
C LEU A 204 -6.40 4.46 6.72
N VAL A 205 -6.89 4.14 7.90
CA VAL A 205 -6.46 2.95 8.64
C VAL A 205 -7.64 1.98 8.69
N ILE A 206 -7.45 0.79 8.12
CA ILE A 206 -8.42 -0.29 8.14
C ILE A 206 -8.00 -1.29 9.21
N GLY A 207 -8.84 -1.47 10.22
CA GLY A 207 -8.58 -2.39 11.33
C GLY A 207 -9.74 -3.33 11.61
N ASP A 208 -9.46 -4.29 12.48
CA ASP A 208 -10.47 -5.22 13.00
C ASP A 208 -11.47 -4.46 13.89
N VAL A 209 -12.73 -4.87 13.88
CA VAL A 209 -13.73 -4.28 14.78
C VAL A 209 -13.39 -4.69 16.23
N PRO A 210 -13.14 -3.72 17.13
CA PRO A 210 -12.73 -4.03 18.49
C PRO A 210 -13.88 -4.65 19.29
N ALA A 211 -13.55 -5.52 20.25
CA ALA A 211 -14.54 -6.12 21.15
C ALA A 211 -15.23 -5.07 22.05
N ASP A 212 -14.46 -4.08 22.50
CA ASP A 212 -14.97 -2.91 23.19
C ASP A 212 -15.23 -1.79 22.17
N PRO A 213 -16.41 -1.13 22.21
CA PRO A 213 -16.73 -0.10 21.24
C PRO A 213 -15.82 1.13 21.41
N VAL A 214 -15.40 1.69 20.27
CA VAL A 214 -14.71 2.99 20.19
C VAL A 214 -15.72 4.09 19.84
N PRO A 215 -15.50 5.34 20.28
CA PRO A 215 -16.31 6.46 19.85
C PRO A 215 -16.20 6.68 18.33
N GLU A 216 -17.27 7.20 17.73
CA GLU A 216 -17.19 7.70 16.35
C GLU A 216 -16.23 8.89 16.28
N GLN A 217 -15.38 8.89 15.25
CA GLN A 217 -14.43 9.96 15.02
C GLN A 217 -15.15 11.24 14.57
N GLU A 218 -14.78 12.38 15.16
CA GLU A 218 -15.26 13.68 14.70
C GLU A 218 -14.40 14.19 13.54
N LEU A 219 -15.00 14.33 12.35
CA LEU A 219 -14.33 14.87 11.17
C LEU A 219 -14.70 16.34 10.94
N ILE A 220 -13.69 17.16 10.67
CA ILE A 220 -13.86 18.56 10.30
C ILE A 220 -13.88 18.67 8.78
N SER A 221 -14.77 19.53 8.25
CA SER A 221 -14.82 19.78 6.81
C SER A 221 -13.47 20.26 6.27
N GLY A 222 -13.07 19.69 5.13
CA GLY A 222 -11.84 20.04 4.44
C GLY A 222 -11.78 21.53 4.05
N PRO A 223 -10.56 22.09 3.93
CA PRO A 223 -10.38 23.48 3.57
C PRO A 223 -10.85 23.77 2.13
N VAL A 224 -11.29 25.01 1.89
CA VAL A 224 -11.55 25.50 0.53
C VAL A 224 -10.22 25.62 -0.22
N ARG A 225 -10.15 24.96 -1.38
CA ARG A 225 -8.98 24.98 -2.28
C ARG A 225 -8.74 26.40 -2.81
N ARG A 226 -7.50 26.87 -2.69
CA ARG A 226 -7.04 28.17 -3.16
C ARG A 226 -5.53 28.14 -3.31
N GLY A 227 -5.00 28.98 -4.20
CA GLY A 227 -3.56 29.09 -4.43
C GLY A 227 -2.93 27.75 -4.80
N PHE A 228 -1.66 27.58 -4.44
CA PHE A 228 -1.01 26.27 -4.58
C PHE A 228 -1.62 25.27 -3.59
N THR A 229 -2.28 24.25 -4.12
CA THR A 229 -2.91 23.19 -3.33
C THR A 229 -2.18 21.86 -3.55
N ALA A 230 -1.76 21.22 -2.47
CA ALA A 230 -1.30 19.83 -2.47
C ALA A 230 -2.40 18.93 -1.90
N VAL A 231 -2.58 17.75 -2.50
CA VAL A 231 -3.53 16.76 -2.00
C VAL A 231 -2.83 15.43 -1.90
N GLU A 232 -2.88 14.81 -0.73
CA GLU A 232 -2.43 13.44 -0.54
C GLU A 232 -3.58 12.57 -0.08
N TRP A 233 -3.63 11.36 -0.62
CA TRP A 233 -4.33 10.30 0.06
C TRP A 233 -3.56 8.98 0.03
N GLY A 234 -3.82 8.13 1.01
CA GLY A 234 -3.22 6.81 1.16
C GLY A 234 -3.92 6.02 2.27
N GLY A 235 -3.30 4.93 2.71
CA GLY A 235 -3.77 4.21 3.88
C GLY A 235 -2.95 2.97 4.21
N CYS A 236 -3.35 2.26 5.26
CA CYS A 236 -2.85 0.94 5.59
C CYS A 236 -3.99 0.00 6.00
N ASP A 237 -3.83 -1.28 5.67
CA ASP A 237 -4.65 -2.36 6.19
C ASP A 237 -3.87 -3.08 7.29
N GLN A 238 -4.36 -2.99 8.51
CA GLN A 238 -3.75 -3.61 9.69
C GLN A 238 -4.65 -4.66 10.33
N ARG A 239 -5.70 -5.11 9.61
CA ARG A 239 -6.51 -6.26 10.03
C ARG A 239 -5.65 -7.52 10.08
N THR A 240 -6.00 -8.38 11.03
CA THR A 240 -5.40 -9.72 11.07
C THR A 240 -5.93 -10.56 9.90
N THR A 241 -5.04 -10.98 8.99
CA THR A 241 -5.41 -11.90 7.90
C THR A 241 -5.98 -13.18 8.51
N PRO A 242 -7.23 -13.58 8.18
CA PRO A 242 -7.76 -14.85 8.65
C PRO A 242 -6.91 -15.99 8.08
N ALA A 243 -6.56 -16.93 8.97
CA ALA A 243 -5.75 -18.12 8.66
C ALA A 243 -6.45 -19.09 7.70
#